data_AF-A0A942GIK8-F1
#
_entry.id   AF-A0A942GIK8-F1
#
_cell.length_a   1.000
_cell.length_b   1.000
_cell.length_c   1.000
_cell.angle_alpha   90.00
_cell.angle_beta   90.00
_cell.angle_gamma   90.00
#
_symmetry.space_group_name_H-M   'P 1'
#
loop_
_entity.id
_entity.type
_entity.pdbx_description
1 polymer ?
#
loop_
_entity_poly.entity_id
_entity_poly.type
_entity_poly.pdbx_seq_one_letter_code
_entity_poly.pdbx_strand_id
1 'polypeptide(L)'
;MSFLAQEVKGNSSVYLELEFKSDEDIVTEAKDGNTIALEFLINKYKNFVKAKARSYFLIGADREDIIQEGMIGLYKAIRDFKGDKLS
;
A
#
# COMPACT_ATOMS: atom_id res chain seq x y z
N MET A 1 -21.28 11.84 -15.47
CA MET A 1 -19.87 12.23 -15.37
C MET A 1 -19.62 12.69 -13.95
N SER A 2 -19.24 11.77 -13.06
CA SER A 2 -19.10 12.08 -11.64
C SER A 2 -17.84 12.92 -11.38
N PHE A 3 -17.92 13.69 -10.31
CA PHE A 3 -16.90 14.62 -9.78
C PHE A 3 -15.50 14.02 -9.58
N LEU A 4 -15.33 12.70 -9.75
CA LEU A 4 -14.07 11.96 -9.54
C LEU A 4 -13.07 12.08 -10.71
N ALA A 5 -13.47 12.60 -11.87
CA ALA A 5 -12.59 12.63 -13.04
C ALA A 5 -11.59 13.81 -13.08
N GLN A 6 -11.68 14.77 -12.14
CA GLN A 6 -10.81 15.95 -12.11
C GLN A 6 -9.52 15.78 -11.29
N GLU A 7 -9.45 14.87 -10.33
CA GLU A 7 -8.22 14.61 -9.53
C GLU A 7 -7.17 13.77 -10.27
N VAL A 8 -7.56 13.01 -11.31
CA VAL A 8 -6.68 12.04 -11.97
C VAL A 8 -5.62 12.70 -12.85
N LYS A 9 -5.84 13.92 -13.37
CA LYS A 9 -4.91 14.53 -14.34
C LYS A 9 -3.59 15.05 -13.73
N GLY A 10 -3.55 15.33 -12.43
CA GLY A 10 -2.34 15.83 -11.75
C GLY A 10 -1.40 14.72 -11.28
N ASN A 11 -1.94 13.56 -10.91
CA ASN A 11 -1.16 12.49 -10.29
C ASN A 11 -0.56 11.48 -11.28
N SER A 12 -1.10 11.34 -12.51
CA SER A 12 -0.62 10.32 -13.46
C SER A 12 0.88 10.37 -13.77
N SER A 13 1.48 11.57 -13.82
CA SER A 13 2.93 11.70 -14.05
C SER A 13 3.76 11.21 -12.86
N VAL A 14 3.30 11.48 -11.63
CA VAL A 14 3.98 11.10 -10.40
C VAL A 14 3.89 9.58 -10.20
N TYR A 15 2.73 8.99 -10.44
CA TYR A 15 2.55 7.53 -10.39
C TYR A 15 3.47 6.80 -11.39
N LEU A 16 3.64 7.36 -12.59
CA LEU A 16 4.54 6.78 -13.59
C LEU A 16 6.01 6.85 -13.14
N GLU A 17 6.43 7.95 -12.49
CA GLU A 17 7.78 8.07 -11.94
C GLU A 17 8.04 7.04 -10.83
N LEU A 18 7.06 6.84 -9.93
CA LEU A 18 7.15 5.84 -8.86
C LEU A 18 7.26 4.41 -9.41
N GLU A 19 6.61 4.09 -10.53
CA GLU A 19 6.68 2.77 -11.19
C GLU A 19 8.13 2.38 -11.60
N PHE A 20 8.99 3.37 -11.85
CA PHE A 20 10.39 3.15 -12.24
C PHE A 20 11.37 3.15 -11.05
N LYS A 21 10.91 3.41 -9.82
CA LYS A 21 11.74 3.40 -8.61
C LYS A 21 11.72 2.02 -7.95
N SER A 22 12.75 1.74 -7.15
CA SER A 22 12.73 0.56 -6.28
C SER A 22 11.69 0.73 -5.17
N ASP A 23 11.18 -0.37 -4.61
CA ASP A 23 10.22 -0.27 -3.50
C ASP A 23 10.88 0.39 -2.26
N GLU A 24 12.19 0.19 -2.06
CA GLU A 24 12.98 0.81 -1.00
C GLU A 24 13.04 2.34 -1.13
N ASP A 25 13.20 2.85 -2.35
CA ASP A 25 13.20 4.30 -2.62
C ASP A 25 11.80 4.89 -2.35
N ILE A 26 10.75 4.22 -2.84
CA ILE A 26 9.36 4.67 -2.65
C ILE A 26 8.98 4.63 -1.16
N VAL A 27 9.43 3.63 -0.41
CA VAL A 27 9.24 3.54 1.04
C VAL A 27 9.93 4.69 1.76
N THR A 28 11.13 5.07 1.32
CA THR A 28 11.85 6.22 1.88
C THR A 28 11.05 7.50 1.70
N GLU A 29 10.56 7.77 0.47
CA GLU A 29 9.69 8.92 0.22
C GLU A 29 8.40 8.89 1.05
N ALA A 30 7.77 7.71 1.17
CA ALA A 30 6.56 7.55 1.97
C ALA A 30 6.80 7.89 3.45
N LYS A 31 7.97 7.54 3.98
CA LYS A 31 8.38 7.84 5.37
C LYS A 31 8.73 9.32 5.57
N ASP A 32 9.20 9.98 4.53
CA ASP A 32 9.43 11.44 4.52
C ASP A 32 8.12 12.25 4.34
N GLY A 33 6.97 11.56 4.28
CA GLY A 33 5.65 12.18 4.26
C GLY A 33 5.01 12.25 2.87
N ASN A 34 5.62 11.65 1.82
CA ASN A 34 5.00 11.57 0.51
C ASN A 34 3.80 10.62 0.54
N THR A 35 2.60 11.17 0.66
CA THR A 35 1.35 10.41 0.73
C THR A 35 1.03 9.68 -0.58
N ILE A 36 1.51 10.18 -1.73
CA ILE A 36 1.33 9.53 -3.03
C ILE A 36 2.18 8.27 -3.10
N ALA A 37 3.43 8.32 -2.63
CA ALA A 37 4.31 7.15 -2.52
C ALA A 37 3.72 6.07 -1.59
N LEU A 38 3.16 6.49 -0.46
CA LEU A 38 2.46 5.58 0.46
C LEU A 38 1.24 4.93 -0.23
N GLU A 39 0.39 5.72 -0.87
CA GLU A 39 -0.80 5.23 -1.59
C GLU A 39 -0.42 4.27 -2.73
N PHE A 40 0.65 4.60 -3.46
CA PHE A 40 1.20 3.76 -4.53
C PHE A 40 1.55 2.37 -4.00
N LEU A 41 2.34 2.28 -2.92
CA LEU A 41 2.73 1.00 -2.31
C LEU A 41 1.51 0.23 -1.78
N ILE A 42 0.57 0.92 -1.11
CA ILE A 42 -0.67 0.29 -0.62
C ILE A 42 -1.43 -0.35 -1.78
N ASN A 43 -1.60 0.37 -2.90
CA ASN A 43 -2.31 -0.13 -4.07
C ASN A 43 -1.56 -1.27 -4.76
N LYS A 44 -0.23 -1.15 -4.90
CA LYS A 44 0.64 -2.19 -5.49
C LYS A 44 0.52 -3.53 -4.75
N TYR A 45 0.47 -3.51 -3.42
CA TYR A 45 0.47 -4.75 -2.60
C TYR A 45 -0.91 -5.17 -2.06
N LYS A 46 -1.97 -4.37 -2.25
CA LYS A 46 -3.33 -4.69 -1.79
C LYS A 46 -3.81 -6.09 -2.22
N ASN A 47 -3.53 -6.48 -3.46
CA ASN A 47 -3.94 -7.79 -3.98
C ASN A 47 -3.17 -8.94 -3.32
N PHE A 48 -1.90 -8.73 -2.97
CA PHE A 48 -1.12 -9.70 -2.22
C PHE A 48 -1.69 -9.93 -0.82
N VAL A 49 -2.02 -8.83 -0.11
CA VAL A 49 -2.69 -8.91 1.20
C VAL A 49 -4.02 -9.66 1.09
N LYS A 50 -4.86 -9.28 0.12
CA LYS A 50 -6.15 -9.96 -0.11
C LYS A 50 -5.96 -11.45 -0.40
N ALA A 51 -4.96 -11.84 -1.18
CA ALA A 51 -4.67 -13.22 -1.51
C ALA A 51 -4.25 -14.02 -0.27
N LYS A 52 -3.39 -13.45 0.58
CA LYS A 52 -2.98 -14.07 1.85
C LYS A 52 -4.12 -14.16 2.86
N ALA A 53 -4.93 -13.12 2.99
CA ALA A 53 -6.09 -13.11 3.88
C ALA A 53 -7.10 -14.23 3.56
N ARG A 54 -7.22 -14.65 2.28
CA ARG A 54 -8.19 -15.70 1.88
C ARG A 54 -7.95 -17.06 2.56
N SER A 55 -6.72 -17.36 2.96
CA SER A 55 -6.38 -18.65 3.60
C SER A 55 -6.59 -18.67 5.11
N TYR A 56 -6.91 -17.52 5.72
CA TYR A 56 -7.13 -17.41 7.16
C TYR A 56 -8.62 -17.35 7.47
N PHE A 57 -8.99 -17.89 8.63
CA PHE A 57 -10.31 -17.81 9.20
C PHE A 57 -10.18 -17.46 10.68
N LEU A 58 -11.03 -16.56 11.15
CA LEU A 58 -11.08 -16.14 12.55
C LEU A 58 -12.51 -16.33 13.05
N ILE A 59 -12.67 -17.16 14.09
CA ILE A 59 -14.00 -17.46 14.64
C ILE A 59 -14.63 -16.17 15.16
N GLY A 60 -15.83 -15.87 14.69
CA GLY A 60 -16.59 -14.70 15.11
C GLY A 60 -16.18 -13.39 14.43
N ALA A 61 -15.29 -13.44 13.42
CA ALA A 61 -14.93 -12.28 12.61
C ALA A 61 -15.23 -12.52 11.13
N ASP A 62 -15.58 -11.45 10.43
CA ASP A 62 -15.85 -11.48 9.01
C ASP A 62 -14.55 -11.53 8.22
N ARG A 63 -14.66 -12.01 6.98
CA ARG A 63 -13.52 -12.05 6.06
C ARG A 63 -12.95 -10.66 5.78
N GLU A 64 -13.80 -9.63 5.81
CA GLU A 64 -13.37 -8.25 5.66
C GLU A 64 -12.51 -7.79 6.85
N ASP A 65 -12.75 -8.28 8.07
CA ASP A 65 -11.92 -7.96 9.25
C ASP A 65 -10.49 -8.49 9.07
N ILE A 66 -10.35 -9.72 8.56
CA ILE A 66 -9.05 -10.32 8.27
C ILE A 66 -8.30 -9.52 7.20
N ILE A 67 -9.01 -9.05 6.17
CA ILE A 67 -8.43 -8.21 5.13
C ILE A 67 -7.98 -6.87 5.74
N GLN A 68 -8.80 -6.26 6.59
CA GLN A 68 -8.45 -4.99 7.24
C GLN A 68 -7.21 -5.13 8.11
N GLU A 69 -7.14 -6.15 8.96
CA GLU A 69 -5.94 -6.43 9.77
C GLU A 69 -4.70 -6.65 8.88
N GLY A 70 -4.86 -7.33 7.74
CA GLY A 70 -3.81 -7.48 6.75
C GLY A 70 -3.36 -6.14 6.14
N MET A 71 -4.30 -5.25 5.82
CA MET A 71 -4.00 -3.92 5.28
C MET A 71 -3.33 -3.02 6.32
N ILE A 72 -3.75 -3.11 7.59
CA ILE A 72 -3.10 -2.43 8.72
C ILE A 72 -1.66 -2.94 8.88
N GLY A 73 -1.45 -4.25 8.75
CA GLY A 73 -0.12 -4.87 8.72
C GLY A 73 0.75 -4.33 7.60
N LEU A 74 0.24 -4.24 6.38
CA LEU A 74 0.94 -3.65 5.24
C LEU A 74 1.33 -2.19 5.49
N TYR A 75 0.41 -1.37 5.99
CA TYR A 75 0.69 0.04 6.32
C TYR A 75 1.82 0.16 7.36
N LYS A 76 1.76 -0.63 8.44
CA LYS A 76 2.81 -0.67 9.45
C LYS A 76 4.14 -1.13 8.87
N ALA A 77 4.13 -2.14 8.00
CA ALA A 77 5.33 -2.65 7.35
C ALA A 77 6.02 -1.57 6.51
N ILE A 78 5.26 -0.79 5.72
CA ILE A 78 5.80 0.35 4.94
C ILE A 78 6.37 1.42 5.87
N ARG A 79 5.60 1.83 6.88
CA ARG A 79 6.00 2.91 7.82
C ARG A 79 7.25 2.54 8.62
N ASP A 80 7.31 1.30 9.11
CA ASP A 80 8.34 0.84 10.05
C ASP A 80 9.51 0.13 9.35
N PHE A 81 9.50 0.06 8.01
CA PHE A 81 10.55 -0.59 7.23
C PHE A 81 11.93 0.00 7.55
N LYS A 82 12.88 -0.90 7.79
CA LYS A 82 14.30 -0.61 7.98
C LYS A 82 15.03 -1.45 6.94
N GLY A 83 15.59 -0.79 5.91
CA GLY A 83 16.28 -1.46 4.80
C GLY A 83 17.43 -2.39 5.23
N ASP A 84 17.94 -2.20 6.45
CA ASP A 84 19.05 -2.97 7.01
C ASP A 84 18.65 -4.26 7.75
N LYS A 85 17.37 -4.65 7.75
CA LYS A 85 16.95 -5.92 8.36
C LYS A 85 16.85 -7.04 7.33
N LEU A 86 18.00 -7.59 6.95
CA LEU A 86 18.08 -8.98 6.51
C LEU A 86 17.97 -9.86 7.76
N SER A 87 16.77 -10.32 8.06
CA SER A 87 16.55 -11.48 8.96
C SER A 87 16.62 -12.77 8.17
#